data_AF-A0A949L4G8-F1
#
_entry.id   AF-A0A949L4G8-F1
#
_cell.length_a   1.000
_cell.length_b   1.000
_cell.length_c   1.000
_cell.angle_alpha   90.00
_cell.angle_beta   90.00
_cell.angle_gamma   90.00
#
_symmetry.space_group_name_H-M   'P 1'
#
loop_
_entity.id
_entity.type
_entity.pdbx_description
1 polymer ?
#
loop_
_entity_poly.entity_id
_entity_poly.type
_entity_poly.pdbx_seq_one_letter_code
_entity_poly.pdbx_strand_id
1 'polypeptide(L)'
;MMKKTVSLILTICIILTLIISGPYTFAESTEDNITFEMSSEWARAWLLISMENNLVSENSLNNLKEMISREEFCELVMKLYTGLGGKDFPINKMLPFSDTTNIEVIRAYHLGIVEGTGEGVFNPHGHVTREQMAVMLHRLMDSLGIYPITDMQYLDFADESDISEYAKSSIQLLYKVGVINGLGNQLIAPKSHATHEEAIVMSARLFSEFEDFERVVSDELFDLALNRLMPTDKNYMFSPLSIKMALAMAANGANGATLEEILKTLNISDLATFNDLALNLIQTYSENESVKLNIANSIWLNKDHHYEEVSFAESYQNVIEEYYEGYSQVVDNANAVDAINGWVNEKTNGKIPELIDNSEFLAFLANAIYFKGDWAVQFDEMLTADDTFTDRNNTESQMQFMNQTGYFEYFEENGLQMVKLPYKDGKTSMYIALTDDRQIDLTQKVTEMASKRVQLSIPKFEVKFEVELSDMLKEMGIVTAFKEYDADLKGMFTEISENTFISSVVHKTFINVDEFGTEAAAVTGISVGVTSMPTDEPVVFKADRPFTYIIRDDVNNEILFMGEFAFAE
;
A
#
# COMPACT_ATOMS: atom_id res chain seq x y z
N MET A 1 -38.84 32.64 32.10
CA MET A 1 -37.81 32.65 31.03
C MET A 1 -36.54 32.07 31.63
N MET A 2 -35.87 31.02 31.18
CA MET A 2 -35.91 30.16 30.00
C MET A 2 -35.34 28.82 30.51
N LYS A 3 -36.16 27.79 30.74
CA LYS A 3 -35.66 26.43 31.03
C LYS A 3 -36.68 25.32 30.70
N LYS A 4 -37.73 25.60 29.91
CA LYS A 4 -38.78 24.62 29.56
C LYS A 4 -39.19 24.59 28.07
N THR A 5 -38.40 25.17 27.17
CA THR A 5 -38.80 25.28 25.75
C THR A 5 -37.96 24.49 24.75
N VAL A 6 -36.95 23.72 25.19
CA VAL A 6 -36.11 22.92 24.26
C VAL A 6 -36.41 21.42 24.30
N SER A 7 -37.10 20.93 25.35
CA SER A 7 -37.45 19.50 25.48
C SER A 7 -38.75 19.08 24.78
N LEU A 8 -39.46 20.00 24.11
CA LEU A 8 -40.75 19.69 23.44
C LEU A 8 -40.66 19.60 21.91
N ILE A 9 -39.49 19.88 21.32
CA ILE A 9 -39.32 19.88 19.85
C ILE A 9 -38.63 18.60 19.35
N LEU A 10 -37.91 17.84 20.19
CA LEU A 10 -37.21 16.63 19.75
C LEU A 10 -38.04 15.32 19.83
N THR A 11 -39.16 15.30 20.55
CA THR A 11 -39.96 14.07 20.72
C THR A 11 -41.10 13.91 19.69
N ILE A 12 -41.32 14.91 18.82
CA ILE A 12 -42.38 14.86 17.80
C ILE A 12 -41.87 14.40 16.42
N CYS A 13 -40.56 14.33 16.17
CA CYS A 13 -40.02 13.85 14.88
C CYS A 13 -39.75 12.32 14.83
N ILE A 14 -39.93 11.57 15.92
CA ILE A 14 -39.55 10.14 15.99
C ILE A 14 -40.77 9.18 15.82
N ILE A 15 -41.99 9.67 15.62
CA ILE A 15 -43.19 8.81 15.52
C ILE A 15 -43.94 8.88 14.16
N LEU A 16 -43.35 9.43 13.11
CA LEU A 16 -44.04 9.59 11.81
C LEU A 16 -43.39 8.93 10.59
N THR A 17 -42.48 7.98 10.76
CA THR A 17 -41.93 7.18 9.64
C THR A 17 -41.83 5.68 9.94
N LEU A 18 -42.75 5.13 10.73
CA LEU A 18 -43.01 3.70 10.80
C LEU A 18 -44.51 3.46 10.63
N ILE A 19 -44.84 2.50 9.75
CA ILE A 19 -46.16 1.97 9.39
C ILE A 19 -46.80 2.62 8.14
N ILE A 20 -46.30 2.24 6.96
CA ILE A 20 -47.16 1.84 5.84
C ILE A 20 -46.63 0.49 5.34
N SER A 21 -47.21 -0.59 5.85
CA SER A 21 -47.09 -1.94 5.30
C SER A 21 -48.22 -2.19 4.31
N GLY A 22 -47.85 -2.35 3.04
CA GLY A 22 -48.67 -2.88 1.95
C GLY A 22 -47.74 -3.69 1.03
N PRO A 23 -48.22 -4.76 0.38
CA PRO A 23 -47.34 -5.75 -0.23
C PRO A 23 -46.61 -5.11 -1.40
N TYR A 24 -45.30 -4.95 -1.28
CA TYR A 24 -44.45 -4.81 -2.46
C TYR A 24 -44.45 -6.18 -3.13
N THR A 25 -45.39 -6.35 -4.06
CA THR A 25 -45.20 -7.22 -5.21
C THR A 25 -43.83 -6.90 -5.79
N PHE A 26 -42.93 -7.88 -5.85
CA PHE A 26 -41.76 -7.81 -6.71
C PHE A 26 -42.27 -7.48 -8.12
N ALA A 27 -42.06 -6.24 -8.55
CA ALA A 27 -42.02 -5.95 -9.96
C ALA A 27 -40.70 -6.57 -10.43
N GLU A 28 -40.80 -7.76 -11.01
CA GLU A 28 -39.85 -8.28 -11.96
C GLU A 28 -39.80 -7.26 -13.12
N SER A 29 -39.01 -6.20 -12.95
CA SER A 29 -38.78 -5.20 -13.98
C SER A 29 -37.41 -5.45 -14.56
N THR A 30 -37.40 -6.36 -15.54
CA THR A 30 -36.52 -6.35 -16.71
C THR A 30 -35.04 -6.18 -16.39
N GLU A 31 -34.39 -7.30 -16.04
CA GLU A 31 -33.16 -7.67 -16.75
C GLU A 31 -33.44 -7.54 -18.25
N ASP A 32 -33.25 -6.34 -18.79
CA ASP A 32 -33.25 -6.13 -20.23
C ASP A 32 -32.00 -6.81 -20.78
N ASN A 33 -32.19 -8.08 -21.15
CA ASN A 33 -31.57 -8.78 -22.27
C ASN A 33 -30.51 -7.97 -23.04
N ILE A 34 -29.30 -7.84 -22.51
CA ILE A 34 -28.12 -7.80 -23.37
C ILE A 34 -27.93 -9.25 -23.79
N THR A 35 -28.56 -9.61 -24.90
CA THR A 35 -28.39 -10.92 -25.50
C THR A 35 -26.94 -11.03 -25.96
N PHE A 36 -26.08 -11.57 -25.10
CA PHE A 36 -24.72 -12.02 -25.42
C PHE A 36 -24.70 -13.15 -26.48
N GLU A 37 -25.79 -13.37 -27.23
CA GLU A 37 -25.92 -14.36 -28.31
C GLU A 37 -24.90 -14.11 -29.42
N MET A 38 -24.44 -12.86 -29.61
CA MET A 38 -23.44 -12.50 -30.62
C MET A 38 -22.00 -12.47 -30.10
N SER A 39 -21.76 -12.48 -28.78
CA SER A 39 -20.39 -12.43 -28.21
C SER A 39 -19.70 -13.79 -28.26
N SER A 40 -18.39 -13.80 -28.50
CA SER A 40 -17.56 -14.98 -28.32
C SER A 40 -17.45 -15.33 -26.83
N GLU A 41 -17.42 -16.63 -26.49
CA GLU A 41 -17.31 -17.06 -25.09
C GLU A 41 -16.07 -16.49 -24.38
N TRP A 42 -14.94 -16.39 -25.09
CA TRP A 42 -13.69 -15.84 -24.55
C TRP A 42 -13.75 -14.33 -24.25
N ALA A 43 -14.70 -13.60 -24.83
CA ALA A 43 -14.83 -12.15 -24.69
C ALA A 43 -15.83 -11.74 -23.60
N ARG A 44 -16.72 -12.65 -23.17
CA ARG A 44 -17.84 -12.34 -22.26
C ARG A 44 -17.45 -11.65 -20.96
N ALA A 45 -16.44 -12.17 -20.26
CA ALA A 45 -15.99 -11.59 -18.99
C ALA A 45 -15.47 -10.15 -19.18
N TRP A 46 -14.71 -9.90 -20.25
CA TRP A 46 -14.15 -8.59 -20.56
C TRP A 46 -15.20 -7.57 -21.03
N LEU A 47 -16.24 -8.04 -21.73
CA LEU A 47 -17.39 -7.21 -22.10
C LEU A 47 -18.16 -6.75 -20.86
N LEU A 48 -18.36 -7.63 -19.87
CA LEU A 48 -18.97 -7.29 -18.58
C LEU A 48 -18.15 -6.23 -17.84
N ILE A 49 -16.84 -6.46 -17.69
CA ILE A 49 -15.90 -5.50 -17.06
C ILE A 49 -15.99 -4.12 -17.74
N SER A 50 -16.05 -4.10 -19.08
CA SER A 50 -16.14 -2.86 -19.84
C SER A 50 -17.46 -2.12 -19.62
N MET A 51 -18.56 -2.85 -19.44
CA MET A 51 -19.87 -2.27 -19.21
C MET A 51 -20.01 -1.72 -17.77
N GLU A 52 -19.56 -2.49 -16.78
CA GLU A 52 -19.59 -2.11 -15.37
C GLU A 52 -18.78 -0.83 -15.11
N ASN A 53 -17.66 -0.68 -15.81
CA ASN A 53 -16.76 0.46 -15.67
C ASN A 53 -16.97 1.57 -16.72
N ASN A 54 -18.07 1.52 -17.48
CA ASN A 54 -18.42 2.53 -18.50
C ASN A 54 -17.34 2.77 -19.59
N LEU A 55 -16.51 1.75 -19.85
CA LEU A 55 -15.38 1.81 -20.79
C LEU A 55 -15.79 1.72 -22.25
N VAL A 56 -17.01 1.27 -22.54
CA VAL A 56 -17.50 1.00 -23.90
C VAL A 56 -18.79 1.77 -24.22
N SER A 57 -19.05 2.05 -25.50
CA SER A 57 -20.30 2.67 -25.96
C SER A 57 -21.32 1.62 -26.41
N GLU A 58 -22.61 1.96 -26.32
CA GLU A 58 -23.71 1.08 -26.79
C GLU A 58 -23.57 0.73 -28.28
N ASN A 59 -23.09 1.66 -29.11
CA ASN A 59 -22.79 1.42 -30.52
C ASN A 59 -21.75 0.30 -30.70
N SER A 60 -20.68 0.31 -29.90
CA SER A 60 -19.62 -0.71 -29.98
C SER A 60 -20.12 -2.09 -29.52
N LEU A 61 -20.99 -2.13 -28.52
CA LEU A 61 -21.61 -3.38 -28.03
C LEU A 61 -22.57 -4.00 -29.05
N ASN A 62 -23.21 -3.18 -29.89
CA ASN A 62 -24.11 -3.68 -30.94
C ASN A 62 -23.37 -4.21 -32.19
N ASN A 63 -22.08 -3.86 -32.36
CA ASN A 63 -21.30 -4.15 -33.57
C ASN A 63 -20.09 -5.08 -33.33
N LEU A 64 -20.13 -5.96 -32.30
CA LEU A 64 -18.99 -6.78 -31.84
C LEU A 64 -18.19 -7.51 -32.93
N LYS A 65 -18.84 -7.98 -34.00
CA LYS A 65 -18.20 -8.74 -35.10
C LYS A 65 -17.76 -7.88 -36.28
N GLU A 66 -18.14 -6.61 -36.31
CA GLU A 66 -17.74 -5.67 -37.34
C GLU A 66 -16.36 -5.08 -37.03
N MET A 67 -15.65 -4.66 -38.08
CA MET A 67 -14.35 -4.01 -37.95
C MET A 67 -14.53 -2.64 -37.31
N ILE A 68 -13.69 -2.33 -36.31
CA ILE A 68 -13.76 -1.04 -35.62
C ILE A 68 -13.02 0.03 -36.44
N SER A 69 -13.65 1.20 -36.58
CA SER A 69 -13.00 2.35 -37.21
C SER A 69 -11.97 2.99 -36.28
N ARG A 70 -11.06 3.78 -36.86
CA ARG A 70 -10.02 4.50 -36.11
C ARG A 70 -10.62 5.53 -35.16
N GLU A 71 -11.73 6.18 -35.54
CA GLU A 71 -12.47 7.10 -34.67
C GLU A 71 -13.17 6.36 -33.51
N GLU A 72 -13.87 5.27 -33.77
CA GLU A 72 -14.52 4.46 -32.71
C GLU A 72 -13.52 3.89 -31.71
N PHE A 73 -12.36 3.41 -32.19
CA PHE A 73 -11.31 2.95 -31.28
C PHE A 73 -10.70 4.11 -30.48
N CYS A 74 -10.60 5.32 -31.06
CA CYS A 74 -10.16 6.50 -30.33
C CYS A 74 -11.12 6.87 -29.20
N GLU A 75 -12.44 6.80 -29.44
CA GLU A 75 -13.45 7.04 -28.41
C GLU A 75 -13.35 6.00 -27.27
N LEU A 76 -13.12 4.73 -27.62
CA LEU A 76 -12.89 3.66 -26.65
C LEU A 76 -11.64 3.93 -25.79
N VAL A 77 -10.53 4.33 -26.42
CA VAL A 77 -9.28 4.69 -25.73
C VAL A 77 -9.46 5.92 -24.84
N MET A 78 -10.27 6.90 -25.23
CA MET A 78 -10.57 8.07 -24.40
C MET A 78 -11.47 7.74 -23.20
N LYS A 79 -12.44 6.83 -23.36
CA LYS A 79 -13.18 6.28 -22.21
C LYS A 79 -12.25 5.54 -21.25
N LEU A 80 -11.30 4.79 -21.79
CA LEU A 80 -10.28 4.10 -20.99
C LEU A 80 -9.34 5.07 -20.27
N TYR A 81 -8.91 6.15 -20.92
CA TYR A 81 -8.14 7.23 -20.31
C TYR A 81 -8.85 7.79 -19.07
N THR A 82 -10.14 8.13 -19.20
CA THR A 82 -10.93 8.60 -18.06
C THR A 82 -11.12 7.52 -17.00
N GLY A 83 -11.34 6.27 -17.41
CA GLY A 83 -11.46 5.14 -16.48
C GLY A 83 -10.19 4.92 -15.64
N LEU A 84 -9.01 5.14 -16.22
CA LEU A 84 -7.71 5.02 -15.55
C LEU A 84 -7.25 6.34 -14.90
N GLY A 85 -8.17 7.19 -14.47
CA GLY A 85 -7.84 8.39 -13.68
C GLY A 85 -7.33 9.60 -14.48
N GLY A 86 -7.36 9.53 -15.81
CA GLY A 86 -6.97 10.63 -16.69
C GLY A 86 -7.79 11.90 -16.48
N LYS A 87 -7.11 13.04 -16.33
CA LYS A 87 -7.75 14.34 -16.06
C LYS A 87 -8.16 15.04 -17.36
N ASP A 88 -9.33 15.67 -17.32
CA ASP A 88 -9.79 16.57 -18.38
C ASP A 88 -8.96 17.84 -18.45
N PHE A 89 -8.83 18.39 -19.66
CA PHE A 89 -8.20 19.68 -19.90
C PHE A 89 -8.98 20.50 -20.94
N PRO A 90 -8.96 21.84 -20.83
CA PRO A 90 -9.63 22.69 -21.80
C PRO A 90 -8.93 22.64 -23.16
N ILE A 91 -9.69 22.30 -24.20
CA ILE A 91 -9.18 22.28 -25.59
C ILE A 91 -9.12 23.72 -26.12
N ASN A 92 -7.94 24.16 -26.54
CA ASN A 92 -7.81 25.33 -27.41
C ASN A 92 -8.22 24.92 -28.83
N LYS A 93 -9.06 25.70 -29.52
CA LYS A 93 -9.77 25.38 -30.78
C LYS A 93 -8.90 25.04 -32.02
N MET A 94 -7.62 24.73 -31.86
CA MET A 94 -6.76 24.32 -32.96
C MET A 94 -7.13 22.89 -33.40
N LEU A 95 -7.78 22.77 -34.56
CA LEU A 95 -8.10 21.47 -35.16
C LEU A 95 -6.83 20.88 -35.80
N PRO A 96 -6.32 19.74 -35.31
CA PRO A 96 -5.10 19.12 -35.86
C PRO A 96 -5.36 18.39 -37.18
N PHE A 97 -6.62 18.04 -37.46
CA PHE A 97 -7.01 17.25 -38.63
C PHE A 97 -8.09 17.94 -39.44
N SER A 98 -8.00 17.83 -40.76
CA SER A 98 -8.95 18.44 -41.70
C SER A 98 -10.21 17.60 -41.97
N ASP A 99 -10.17 16.32 -41.62
CA ASP A 99 -11.15 15.29 -42.00
C ASP A 99 -11.99 14.75 -40.83
N THR A 100 -11.81 15.28 -39.62
CA THR A 100 -12.68 14.99 -38.46
C THR A 100 -12.85 16.22 -37.58
N THR A 101 -14.04 16.34 -36.99
CA THR A 101 -14.36 17.32 -35.94
C THR A 101 -14.70 16.64 -34.61
N ASN A 102 -14.44 15.34 -34.49
CA ASN A 102 -14.73 14.57 -33.29
C ASN A 102 -13.86 15.06 -32.12
N ILE A 103 -14.51 15.44 -31.02
CA ILE A 103 -13.83 16.06 -29.88
C ILE A 103 -12.89 15.10 -29.17
N GLU A 104 -13.22 13.81 -29.11
CA GLU A 104 -12.39 12.79 -28.46
C GLU A 104 -11.11 12.54 -29.27
N VAL A 105 -11.20 12.56 -30.61
CA VAL A 105 -10.01 12.50 -31.48
C VAL A 105 -9.10 13.71 -31.25
N ILE A 106 -9.67 14.90 -31.10
CA ILE A 106 -8.90 16.12 -30.83
C ILE A 106 -8.25 16.06 -29.45
N ARG A 107 -8.95 15.58 -28.42
CA ARG A 107 -8.37 15.38 -27.07
C ARG A 107 -7.23 14.38 -27.10
N ALA A 108 -7.46 13.22 -27.71
CA ALA A 108 -6.46 12.17 -27.82
C ALA A 108 -5.19 12.66 -28.53
N TYR A 109 -5.33 13.52 -29.54
CA TYR A 109 -4.18 14.13 -30.22
C TYR A 109 -3.37 15.02 -29.28
N HIS A 110 -4.04 15.86 -28.49
CA HIS A 110 -3.37 16.74 -27.53
C HIS A 110 -2.73 15.99 -26.35
N LEU A 111 -3.25 14.82 -26.01
CA LEU A 111 -2.65 13.89 -25.05
C LEU A 111 -1.49 13.08 -25.64
N GLY A 112 -1.23 13.17 -26.96
CA GLY A 112 -0.21 12.36 -27.63
C GLY A 112 -0.62 10.90 -27.85
N ILE A 113 -1.88 10.54 -27.55
CA ILE A 113 -2.43 9.18 -27.69
C ILE A 113 -2.57 8.80 -29.17
N VAL A 114 -2.96 9.76 -30.01
CA VAL A 114 -3.17 9.55 -31.45
C VAL A 114 -2.39 10.52 -32.31
N GLU A 115 -2.04 10.05 -33.50
CA GLU A 115 -1.43 10.85 -34.57
C GLU A 115 -2.22 10.69 -35.87
N GLY A 116 -2.03 11.66 -36.78
CA GLY A 116 -2.57 11.59 -38.13
C GLY A 116 -1.87 10.54 -38.99
N THR A 117 -2.49 10.21 -40.13
CA THR A 117 -1.91 9.27 -41.11
C THR A 117 -0.99 9.96 -42.12
N GLY A 118 -0.86 11.28 -42.04
CA GLY A 118 -0.10 12.15 -42.94
C GLY A 118 -0.93 13.36 -43.37
N GLU A 119 -0.30 14.38 -43.95
CA GLU A 119 -0.98 15.51 -44.64
C GLU A 119 -2.07 16.26 -43.85
N GLY A 120 -2.05 16.20 -42.51
CA GLY A 120 -3.08 16.82 -41.67
C GLY A 120 -4.43 16.08 -41.70
N VAL A 121 -4.43 14.76 -41.94
CA VAL A 121 -5.63 13.91 -41.87
C VAL A 121 -5.50 12.80 -40.82
N PHE A 122 -6.62 12.48 -40.17
CA PHE A 122 -6.74 11.42 -39.19
C PHE A 122 -7.16 10.07 -39.80
N ASN A 123 -7.97 10.11 -40.86
CA ASN A 123 -8.68 8.98 -41.46
C ASN A 123 -9.68 8.30 -40.50
N PRO A 124 -10.76 9.00 -40.06
CA PRO A 124 -11.67 8.52 -39.03
C PRO A 124 -12.42 7.23 -39.39
N HIS A 125 -12.76 7.05 -40.67
CA HIS A 125 -13.51 5.89 -41.16
C HIS A 125 -12.65 4.71 -41.61
N GLY A 126 -11.32 4.83 -41.53
CA GLY A 126 -10.42 3.72 -41.79
C GLY A 126 -10.45 2.70 -40.65
N HIS A 127 -10.36 1.40 -40.97
CA HIS A 127 -10.28 0.36 -39.94
C HIS A 127 -8.88 0.31 -39.31
N VAL A 128 -8.85 0.15 -37.98
CA VAL A 128 -7.58 0.05 -37.24
C VAL A 128 -7.02 -1.37 -37.30
N THR A 129 -5.71 -1.49 -37.46
CA THR A 129 -5.00 -2.78 -37.38
C THR A 129 -4.60 -3.10 -35.95
N ARG A 130 -4.33 -4.38 -35.66
CA ARG A 130 -3.90 -4.82 -34.32
C ARG A 130 -2.61 -4.13 -33.85
N GLU A 131 -1.64 -3.90 -34.74
CA GLU A 131 -0.42 -3.16 -34.40
C GLU A 131 -0.68 -1.67 -34.12
N GLN A 132 -1.65 -1.05 -34.80
CA GLN A 132 -2.03 0.34 -34.54
C GLN A 132 -2.78 0.48 -33.22
N MET A 133 -3.63 -0.49 -32.85
CA MET A 133 -4.26 -0.50 -31.53
C MET A 133 -3.22 -0.59 -30.41
N ALA A 134 -2.23 -1.48 -30.58
CA ALA A 134 -1.15 -1.61 -29.61
C ALA A 134 -0.37 -0.30 -29.41
N VAL A 135 -0.08 0.43 -30.50
CA VAL A 135 0.59 1.73 -30.41
C VAL A 135 -0.26 2.78 -29.71
N MET A 136 -1.56 2.86 -30.00
CA MET A 136 -2.46 3.81 -29.33
C MET A 136 -2.62 3.50 -27.84
N LEU A 137 -2.71 2.23 -27.45
CA LEU A 137 -2.78 1.82 -26.04
C LEU A 137 -1.47 2.07 -25.29
N HIS A 138 -0.32 1.86 -25.93
CA HIS A 138 0.98 2.21 -25.33
C HIS A 138 1.07 3.73 -25.12
N ARG A 139 0.70 4.55 -26.11
CA ARG A 139 0.68 6.01 -25.95
C ARG A 139 -0.33 6.50 -24.91
N LEU A 140 -1.44 5.78 -24.76
CA LEU A 140 -2.36 6.00 -23.64
C LEU A 140 -1.63 5.80 -22.30
N MET A 141 -0.89 4.70 -22.14
CA MET A 141 -0.09 4.44 -20.93
C MET A 141 0.92 5.57 -20.70
N ASP A 142 1.66 6.00 -21.74
CA ASP A 142 2.59 7.13 -21.66
C ASP A 142 1.88 8.42 -21.19
N SER A 143 0.70 8.70 -21.73
CA SER A 143 -0.09 9.90 -21.37
C SER A 143 -0.60 9.88 -19.92
N LEU A 144 -0.76 8.69 -19.34
CA LEU A 144 -1.14 8.47 -17.94
C LEU A 144 0.09 8.32 -17.02
N GLY A 145 1.31 8.31 -17.55
CA GLY A 145 2.52 8.07 -16.78
C GLY A 145 2.71 6.61 -16.32
N ILE A 146 2.07 5.65 -17.00
CA ILE A 146 2.15 4.22 -16.69
C ILE A 146 3.35 3.62 -17.42
N TYR A 147 4.41 3.27 -16.68
CA TYR A 147 5.65 2.70 -17.23
C TYR A 147 6.04 1.39 -16.53
N PRO A 148 5.47 0.24 -16.94
CA PRO A 148 5.74 -1.05 -16.30
C PRO A 148 7.22 -1.42 -16.41
N ILE A 149 7.89 -1.65 -15.27
CA ILE A 149 9.28 -2.13 -15.25
C ILE A 149 9.27 -3.59 -15.69
N THR A 150 9.66 -3.82 -16.94
CA THR A 150 9.71 -5.17 -17.51
C THR A 150 10.99 -5.35 -18.32
N ASP A 151 11.67 -6.48 -18.12
CA ASP A 151 12.75 -6.88 -19.01
C ASP A 151 12.17 -7.17 -20.40
N MET A 152 12.83 -6.64 -21.45
CA MET A 152 12.41 -6.90 -22.83
C MET A 152 12.50 -8.40 -23.14
N GLN A 153 11.34 -9.02 -23.35
CA GLN A 153 11.23 -10.43 -23.69
C GLN A 153 11.18 -10.63 -25.21
N TYR A 154 11.73 -11.74 -25.68
CA TYR A 154 11.55 -12.19 -27.06
C TYR A 154 10.09 -12.61 -27.29
N LEU A 155 9.49 -12.12 -28.37
CA LEU A 155 8.15 -12.51 -28.81
C LEU A 155 8.22 -13.91 -29.43
N ASP A 156 7.60 -14.90 -28.79
CA ASP A 156 7.53 -16.28 -29.34
C ASP A 156 6.29 -16.45 -30.23
N PHE A 157 6.18 -15.60 -31.25
CA PHE A 157 5.08 -15.62 -32.21
C PHE A 157 5.58 -15.94 -33.61
N ALA A 158 4.86 -16.81 -34.32
CA ALA A 158 5.23 -17.27 -35.67
C ALA A 158 5.22 -16.15 -36.72
N ASP A 159 4.48 -15.06 -36.46
CA ASP A 159 4.36 -13.88 -37.32
C ASP A 159 5.02 -12.63 -36.74
N GLU A 160 5.99 -12.77 -35.82
CA GLU A 160 6.74 -11.63 -35.25
C GLU A 160 7.38 -10.76 -36.34
N SER A 161 7.89 -11.38 -37.42
CA SER A 161 8.53 -10.65 -38.53
C SER A 161 7.60 -9.71 -39.30
N ASP A 162 6.28 -9.87 -39.15
CA ASP A 162 5.29 -9.03 -39.82
C ASP A 162 4.97 -7.76 -39.02
N ILE A 163 5.48 -7.64 -37.79
CA ILE A 163 5.33 -6.46 -36.94
C ILE A 163 6.15 -5.31 -37.51
N SER A 164 5.52 -4.15 -37.69
CA SER A 164 6.26 -2.94 -38.09
C SER A 164 7.24 -2.48 -37.00
N GLU A 165 8.39 -1.95 -37.41
CA GLU A 165 9.38 -1.39 -36.49
C GLU A 165 8.78 -0.36 -35.50
N TYR A 166 7.86 0.50 -35.96
CA TYR A 166 7.23 1.51 -35.09
C TYR A 166 6.29 0.91 -34.02
N ALA A 167 5.83 -0.32 -34.19
CA ALA A 167 4.88 -0.98 -33.29
C ALA A 167 5.53 -2.07 -32.43
N LYS A 168 6.80 -2.40 -32.69
CA LYS A 168 7.47 -3.54 -32.08
C LYS A 168 7.57 -3.41 -30.56
N SER A 169 8.01 -2.27 -30.06
CA SER A 169 8.09 -2.00 -28.61
C SER A 169 6.72 -2.01 -27.94
N SER A 170 5.70 -1.41 -28.57
CA SER A 170 4.33 -1.41 -28.05
C SER A 170 3.73 -2.81 -27.94
N ILE A 171 3.94 -3.65 -28.96
CA ILE A 171 3.46 -5.04 -28.94
C ILE A 171 4.22 -5.86 -27.89
N GLN A 172 5.54 -5.70 -27.78
CA GLN A 172 6.34 -6.36 -26.75
C GLN A 172 5.86 -6.03 -25.34
N LEU A 173 5.67 -4.74 -25.06
CA LEU A 173 5.16 -4.27 -23.77
C LEU A 173 3.79 -4.86 -23.48
N LEU A 174 2.82 -4.68 -24.38
CA LEU A 174 1.45 -5.12 -24.16
C LEU A 174 1.28 -6.64 -24.13
N TYR A 175 2.17 -7.39 -24.80
CA TYR A 175 2.24 -8.84 -24.62
C TYR A 175 2.75 -9.21 -23.22
N LYS A 176 3.79 -8.51 -22.75
CA LYS A 176 4.41 -8.77 -21.46
C LYS A 176 3.46 -8.52 -20.29
N VAL A 177 2.68 -7.43 -20.36
CA VAL A 177 1.68 -7.07 -19.33
C VAL A 177 0.33 -7.77 -19.54
N GLY A 178 0.27 -8.85 -20.33
CA GLY A 178 -0.93 -9.69 -20.46
C GLY A 178 -2.11 -9.08 -21.25
N VAL A 179 -1.96 -7.89 -21.82
CA VAL A 179 -3.00 -7.22 -22.62
C VAL A 179 -3.20 -7.93 -23.96
N ILE A 180 -2.10 -8.28 -24.63
CA ILE A 180 -2.11 -9.07 -25.87
C ILE A 180 -1.83 -10.54 -25.51
N ASN A 181 -2.75 -11.45 -25.88
CA ASN A 181 -2.58 -12.91 -25.66
C ASN A 181 -2.52 -13.72 -26.98
N GLY A 182 -2.47 -13.04 -28.13
CA GLY A 182 -2.52 -13.67 -29.46
C GLY A 182 -3.91 -14.20 -29.87
N LEU A 183 -4.01 -14.73 -31.10
CA LEU A 183 -5.24 -15.29 -31.70
C LEU A 183 -5.29 -16.83 -31.64
N GLY A 184 -4.40 -17.46 -30.88
CA GLY A 184 -4.12 -18.89 -30.93
C GLY A 184 -3.05 -19.24 -31.99
N ASN A 185 -2.54 -20.48 -31.96
CA ASN A 185 -1.47 -20.97 -32.86
C ASN A 185 -0.20 -20.10 -32.89
N GLN A 186 0.13 -19.41 -31.79
CA GLN A 186 1.27 -18.49 -31.71
C GLN A 186 1.22 -17.36 -32.77
N LEU A 187 0.04 -16.79 -33.07
CA LEU A 187 -0.10 -15.63 -33.97
C LEU A 187 -0.57 -14.36 -33.25
N ILE A 188 -0.01 -13.20 -33.64
CA ILE A 188 -0.49 -11.86 -33.25
C ILE A 188 -1.41 -11.27 -34.33
N ALA A 189 -1.16 -11.58 -35.60
CA ALA A 189 -1.74 -10.99 -36.80
C ALA A 189 -1.66 -9.45 -36.83
N PRO A 190 -0.44 -8.85 -36.74
CA PRO A 190 -0.28 -7.40 -36.53
C PRO A 190 -0.94 -6.53 -37.60
N LYS A 191 -1.03 -7.03 -38.85
CA LYS A 191 -1.60 -6.32 -40.01
C LYS A 191 -3.09 -6.51 -40.19
N SER A 192 -3.72 -7.42 -39.45
CA SER A 192 -5.16 -7.65 -39.54
C SER A 192 -5.93 -6.51 -38.92
N HIS A 193 -7.07 -6.16 -39.54
CA HIS A 193 -8.04 -5.24 -38.95
C HIS A 193 -8.71 -5.90 -37.75
N ALA A 194 -8.93 -5.12 -36.70
CA ALA A 194 -9.55 -5.58 -35.48
C ALA A 194 -11.07 -5.37 -35.48
N THR A 195 -11.79 -6.27 -34.83
CA THR A 195 -13.21 -6.10 -34.56
C THR A 195 -13.46 -5.25 -33.31
N HIS A 196 -14.70 -4.78 -33.15
CA HIS A 196 -15.14 -4.13 -31.92
C HIS A 196 -14.91 -5.03 -30.69
N GLU A 197 -15.19 -6.33 -30.80
CA GLU A 197 -14.96 -7.29 -29.72
C GLU A 197 -13.49 -7.39 -29.30
N GLU A 198 -12.57 -7.45 -30.26
CA GLU A 198 -11.13 -7.51 -29.97
C GLU A 198 -10.62 -6.21 -29.33
N ALA A 199 -11.09 -5.06 -29.83
CA ALA A 199 -10.73 -3.76 -29.29
C ALA A 199 -11.22 -3.60 -27.84
N ILE A 200 -12.47 -3.94 -27.56
CA ILE A 200 -13.04 -3.87 -26.20
C ILE A 200 -12.26 -4.80 -25.27
N VAL A 201 -11.95 -6.03 -25.67
CA VAL A 201 -11.21 -6.96 -24.82
C VAL A 201 -9.79 -6.46 -24.53
N MET A 202 -9.08 -5.91 -25.53
CA MET A 202 -7.74 -5.35 -25.29
C MET A 202 -7.80 -4.15 -24.33
N SER A 203 -8.77 -3.25 -24.51
CA SER A 203 -8.98 -2.12 -23.61
C SER A 203 -9.37 -2.56 -22.19
N ALA A 204 -10.23 -3.58 -22.05
CA ALA A 204 -10.65 -4.11 -20.76
C ALA A 204 -9.52 -4.83 -20.01
N ARG A 205 -8.63 -5.52 -20.73
CA ARG A 205 -7.44 -6.13 -20.14
C ARG A 205 -6.47 -5.07 -19.66
N LEU A 206 -6.24 -4.04 -20.47
CA LEU A 206 -5.41 -2.91 -20.05
C LEU A 206 -6.01 -2.21 -18.83
N PHE A 207 -7.33 -2.01 -18.83
CA PHE A 207 -8.04 -1.50 -17.68
C PHE A 207 -7.83 -2.37 -16.46
N SER A 208 -8.12 -3.67 -16.53
CA SER A 208 -7.98 -4.58 -15.39
C SER A 208 -6.54 -4.68 -14.89
N GLU A 209 -5.54 -4.61 -15.77
CA GLU A 209 -4.12 -4.67 -15.38
C GLU A 209 -3.69 -3.42 -14.60
N PHE A 210 -4.21 -2.23 -14.97
CA PHE A 210 -3.72 -0.95 -14.45
C PHE A 210 -4.71 -0.19 -13.57
N GLU A 211 -5.98 -0.57 -13.56
CA GLU A 211 -6.94 -0.23 -12.51
C GLU A 211 -6.42 -0.79 -11.19
N ASP A 212 -5.95 -2.04 -11.19
CA ASP A 212 -5.31 -2.64 -10.03
C ASP A 212 -3.97 -1.97 -9.70
N PHE A 213 -3.19 -1.42 -10.63
CA PHE A 213 -1.91 -0.77 -10.31
C PHE A 213 -2.06 0.64 -9.70
N GLU A 214 -2.98 1.47 -10.22
CA GLU A 214 -3.32 2.74 -9.55
C GLU A 214 -3.99 2.47 -8.20
N ARG A 215 -4.81 1.43 -8.08
CA ARG A 215 -5.50 1.08 -6.84
C ARG A 215 -4.63 0.34 -5.82
N VAL A 216 -3.65 -0.45 -6.23
CA VAL A 216 -2.67 -1.11 -5.35
C VAL A 216 -1.69 -0.09 -4.75
N VAL A 217 -1.49 1.08 -5.38
CA VAL A 217 -0.65 2.14 -4.76
C VAL A 217 -1.50 3.27 -4.16
N SER A 218 -2.75 3.48 -4.58
CA SER A 218 -3.63 4.50 -3.99
C SER A 218 -4.55 4.01 -2.86
N ASP A 219 -4.95 2.73 -2.85
CA ASP A 219 -5.88 2.14 -1.87
C ASP A 219 -5.24 1.05 -0.99
N GLU A 220 -4.09 0.47 -1.36
CA GLU A 220 -3.37 -0.46 -0.47
C GLU A 220 -2.78 0.34 0.70
N LEU A 221 -3.06 -0.12 1.93
CA LEU A 221 -2.48 0.48 3.12
C LEU A 221 -0.95 0.37 3.04
N PHE A 222 -0.24 1.48 3.27
CA PHE A 222 1.23 1.56 3.24
C PHE A 222 1.92 0.39 3.97
N ASP A 223 1.38 -0.02 5.12
CA ASP A 223 1.85 -1.16 5.91
C ASP A 223 1.75 -2.49 5.16
N LEU A 224 0.66 -2.75 4.44
CA LEU A 224 0.47 -3.96 3.65
C LEU A 224 1.41 -3.99 2.44
N ALA A 225 1.49 -2.88 1.70
CA ALA A 225 2.41 -2.74 0.58
C ALA A 225 3.87 -2.98 1.02
N LEU A 226 4.29 -2.37 2.13
CA LEU A 226 5.62 -2.57 2.66
C LEU A 226 5.83 -4.02 3.16
N ASN A 227 4.83 -4.63 3.80
CA ASN A 227 4.89 -6.02 4.26
C ASN A 227 5.11 -7.02 3.11
N ARG A 228 4.59 -6.74 1.92
CA ARG A 228 4.78 -7.57 0.73
C ARG A 228 6.22 -7.56 0.24
N LEU A 229 6.92 -6.44 0.41
CA LEU A 229 8.31 -6.26 0.00
C LEU A 229 9.31 -6.75 1.05
N MET A 230 8.84 -7.02 2.28
CA MET A 230 9.70 -7.55 3.34
C MET A 230 10.28 -8.94 2.99
N PRO A 231 11.51 -9.23 3.44
CA PRO A 231 12.19 -10.49 3.13
C PRO A 231 11.39 -11.72 3.55
N THR A 232 11.59 -12.83 2.85
CA THR A 232 10.89 -14.10 3.08
C THR A 232 11.78 -15.16 3.73
N ASP A 233 13.08 -14.90 3.82
CA ASP A 233 14.15 -15.82 4.21
C ASP A 233 14.70 -15.57 5.63
N LYS A 234 14.11 -14.64 6.38
CA LYS A 234 14.42 -14.35 7.78
C LYS A 234 13.19 -13.83 8.53
N ASN A 235 13.27 -13.87 9.86
CA ASN A 235 12.31 -13.17 10.70
C ASN A 235 12.44 -11.66 10.47
N TYR A 236 11.33 -10.94 10.51
CA TYR A 236 11.35 -9.49 10.36
C TYR A 236 10.30 -8.80 11.21
N MET A 237 10.57 -7.53 11.49
CA MET A 237 9.62 -6.62 12.10
C MET A 237 9.91 -5.22 11.61
N PHE A 238 8.88 -4.46 11.31
CA PHE A 238 8.99 -3.05 11.01
C PHE A 238 7.87 -2.28 11.71
N SER A 239 8.00 -0.96 11.73
CA SER A 239 6.98 -0.09 12.30
C SER A 239 6.51 0.85 11.20
N PRO A 240 5.32 0.58 10.62
CA PRO A 240 4.77 1.44 9.58
C PRO A 240 4.63 2.89 10.06
N LEU A 241 4.18 3.09 11.32
CA LEU A 241 4.01 4.42 11.90
C LEU A 241 5.32 5.21 11.95
N SER A 242 6.43 4.62 12.43
CA SER A 242 7.71 5.32 12.48
C SER A 242 8.23 5.65 11.07
N ILE A 243 8.14 4.71 10.14
CA ILE A 243 8.57 4.96 8.75
C ILE A 243 7.73 6.10 8.11
N LYS A 244 6.40 6.12 8.32
CA LYS A 244 5.53 7.22 7.88
C LYS A 244 5.96 8.56 8.49
N MET A 245 6.27 8.60 9.79
CA MET A 245 6.75 9.82 10.45
C MET A 245 8.08 10.30 9.87
N ALA A 246 9.05 9.40 9.66
CA ALA A 246 10.34 9.74 9.07
C ALA A 246 10.21 10.31 7.65
N LEU A 247 9.36 9.71 6.82
CA LEU A 247 9.11 10.18 5.46
C LEU A 247 8.31 11.48 5.44
N ALA A 248 7.38 11.69 6.37
CA ALA A 248 6.68 12.95 6.53
C ALA A 248 7.61 14.08 7.03
N MET A 249 8.60 13.77 7.88
CA MET A 249 9.66 14.72 8.24
C MET A 249 10.47 15.13 7.00
N ALA A 250 10.75 14.22 6.06
CA ALA A 250 11.36 14.58 4.79
C ALA A 250 10.43 15.44 3.92
N ALA A 251 9.15 15.08 3.85
CA ALA A 251 8.12 15.80 3.08
C ALA A 251 8.00 17.27 3.50
N ASN A 252 8.17 17.59 4.79
CA ASN A 252 8.13 18.98 5.28
C ASN A 252 9.25 19.88 4.73
N GLY A 253 10.31 19.30 4.16
CA GLY A 253 11.34 20.02 3.43
C GLY A 253 11.33 19.77 1.91
N ALA A 254 10.37 18.99 1.41
CA ALA A 254 10.27 18.58 0.02
C ALA A 254 9.40 19.52 -0.82
N ASN A 255 9.67 19.58 -2.13
CA ASN A 255 8.84 20.32 -3.09
C ASN A 255 8.57 19.50 -4.37
N GLY A 256 7.57 19.95 -5.15
CA GLY A 256 7.26 19.40 -6.47
C GLY A 256 7.01 17.89 -6.46
N ALA A 257 7.54 17.18 -7.46
CA ALA A 257 7.37 15.73 -7.60
C ALA A 257 7.87 14.94 -6.37
N THR A 258 8.94 15.40 -5.71
CA THR A 258 9.46 14.73 -4.49
C THR A 258 8.40 14.72 -3.39
N LEU A 259 7.76 15.86 -3.15
CA LEU A 259 6.68 15.99 -2.17
C LEU A 259 5.46 15.15 -2.57
N GLU A 260 5.03 15.27 -3.82
CA GLU A 260 3.85 14.58 -4.34
C GLU A 260 3.98 13.05 -4.24
N GLU A 261 5.14 12.49 -4.58
CA GLU A 261 5.41 11.06 -4.48
C GLU A 261 5.40 10.55 -3.04
N ILE A 262 6.04 11.28 -2.11
CA ILE A 262 6.02 10.93 -0.68
C ILE A 262 4.58 10.94 -0.17
N LEU A 263 3.84 12.03 -0.39
CA LEU A 263 2.46 12.15 0.11
C LEU A 263 1.53 11.09 -0.49
N LYS A 264 1.64 10.82 -1.80
CA LYS A 264 0.85 9.77 -2.46
C LYS A 264 1.14 8.40 -1.85
N THR A 265 2.41 8.04 -1.71
CA THR A 265 2.83 6.72 -1.20
C THR A 265 2.41 6.50 0.26
N LEU A 266 2.45 7.55 1.08
CA LEU A 266 2.01 7.47 2.48
C LEU A 266 0.49 7.58 2.65
N ASN A 267 -0.24 7.81 1.56
CA ASN A 267 -1.66 8.15 1.56
C ASN A 267 -1.99 9.35 2.48
N ILE A 268 -1.16 10.39 2.40
CA ILE A 268 -1.33 11.65 3.15
C ILE A 268 -1.89 12.71 2.21
N SER A 269 -3.16 13.05 2.39
CA SER A 269 -3.79 14.11 1.60
C SER A 269 -3.36 15.53 2.00
N ASP A 270 -3.05 15.71 3.28
CA ASP A 270 -2.67 17.00 3.86
C ASP A 270 -1.57 16.81 4.90
N LEU A 271 -0.37 17.31 4.57
CA LEU A 271 0.82 17.12 5.42
C LEU A 271 0.68 17.82 6.77
N ALA A 272 0.04 18.99 6.84
CA ALA A 272 -0.15 19.70 8.09
C ALA A 272 -1.04 18.91 9.07
N THR A 273 -2.14 18.34 8.58
CA THR A 273 -3.01 17.45 9.36
C THR A 273 -2.26 16.20 9.83
N PHE A 274 -1.38 15.65 9.00
CA PHE A 274 -0.55 14.52 9.42
C PHE A 274 0.48 14.92 10.47
N ASN A 275 1.07 16.11 10.38
CA ASN A 275 1.98 16.63 11.42
C ASN A 275 1.25 16.76 12.77
N ASP A 276 0.03 17.29 12.78
CA ASP A 276 -0.82 17.35 13.99
C ASP A 276 -1.11 15.96 14.56
N LEU A 277 -1.41 14.99 13.68
CA LEU A 277 -1.64 13.59 14.07
C LEU A 277 -0.37 12.97 14.66
N ALA A 278 0.80 13.19 14.03
CA ALA A 278 2.07 12.66 14.50
C ALA A 278 2.37 13.14 15.92
N LEU A 279 2.20 14.44 16.20
CA LEU A 279 2.38 15.00 17.54
C LEU A 279 1.45 14.35 18.56
N ASN A 280 0.17 14.22 18.22
CA ASN A 280 -0.83 13.61 19.09
C ASN A 280 -0.48 12.15 19.42
N LEU A 281 -0.06 11.38 18.41
CA LEU A 281 0.36 9.99 18.60
C LEU A 281 1.60 9.92 19.49
N ILE A 282 2.64 10.72 19.23
CA ILE A 282 3.86 10.77 20.05
C ILE A 282 3.52 11.06 21.52
N GLN A 283 2.70 12.06 21.79
CA GLN A 283 2.29 12.43 23.15
C GLN A 283 1.44 11.34 23.81
N THR A 284 0.48 10.77 23.08
CA THR A 284 -0.40 9.69 23.58
C THR A 284 0.41 8.47 24.01
N TYR A 285 1.46 8.14 23.28
CA TYR A 285 2.26 6.95 23.49
C TYR A 285 3.40 7.14 24.50
N SER A 286 3.94 8.34 24.62
CA SER A 286 5.05 8.64 25.54
C SER A 286 4.62 8.69 27.02
N GLU A 287 3.35 8.95 27.32
CA GLU A 287 2.85 9.15 28.69
C GLU A 287 2.32 7.88 29.38
N ASN A 288 2.39 6.70 28.75
CA ASN A 288 1.76 5.48 29.26
C ASN A 288 2.73 4.60 30.09
N GLU A 289 2.41 4.37 31.37
CA GLU A 289 3.25 3.57 32.28
C GLU A 289 3.19 2.06 32.03
N SER A 290 2.08 1.54 31.48
CA SER A 290 1.86 0.10 31.27
C SER A 290 2.31 -0.37 29.89
N VAL A 291 2.31 0.54 28.91
CA VAL A 291 2.84 0.32 27.57
C VAL A 291 3.73 1.51 27.24
N LYS A 292 5.04 1.29 27.22
CA LYS A 292 6.02 2.30 26.83
C LYS A 292 6.30 2.16 25.35
N LEU A 293 5.78 3.10 24.57
CA LEU A 293 6.19 3.28 23.19
C LEU A 293 7.00 4.57 23.11
N ASN A 294 8.31 4.43 22.97
CA ASN A 294 9.20 5.57 22.76
C ASN A 294 9.41 5.75 21.26
N ILE A 295 8.84 6.81 20.69
CA ILE A 295 9.11 7.23 19.32
C ILE A 295 10.13 8.35 19.41
N ALA A 296 11.34 8.12 18.90
CA ALA A 296 12.40 9.11 18.89
C ALA A 296 12.72 9.49 17.44
N ASN A 297 12.59 10.77 17.13
CA ASN A 297 12.89 11.35 15.83
C ASN A 297 14.14 12.23 15.93
N SER A 298 15.00 12.18 14.92
CA SER A 298 16.09 13.15 14.81
C SER A 298 16.51 13.42 13.38
N ILE A 299 17.02 14.63 13.16
CA ILE A 299 17.64 15.08 11.92
C ILE A 299 19.09 15.48 12.20
N TRP A 300 19.99 15.03 11.33
CA TRP A 300 21.42 15.25 11.46
C TRP A 300 21.94 15.86 10.18
N LEU A 301 22.73 16.93 10.29
CA LEU A 301 23.42 17.56 9.17
C LEU A 301 24.92 17.34 9.34
N ASN A 302 25.58 16.77 8.34
CA ASN A 302 27.02 16.64 8.31
C ASN A 302 27.63 17.78 7.48
N LYS A 303 28.29 18.71 8.16
CA LYS A 303 28.86 19.91 7.53
C LYS A 303 30.06 19.63 6.63
N ASP A 304 30.68 18.45 6.73
CA ASP A 304 31.84 18.10 5.90
C ASP A 304 31.44 17.63 4.48
N HIS A 305 30.14 17.40 4.25
CA HIS A 305 29.58 16.89 3.00
C HIS A 305 28.95 17.98 2.12
N HIS A 306 29.32 19.24 2.33
CA HIS A 306 28.97 20.35 1.44
C HIS A 306 30.09 21.40 1.38
N TYR A 307 30.22 22.08 0.24
CA TYR A 307 31.28 23.08 0.02
C TYR A 307 30.96 24.46 0.65
N GLU A 308 29.67 24.76 0.85
CA GLU A 308 29.16 26.01 1.44
C GLU A 308 28.66 25.77 2.88
N GLU A 309 28.54 26.84 3.68
CA GLU A 309 27.98 26.80 5.04
C GLU A 309 26.47 26.46 5.00
N VAL A 310 26.15 25.17 4.86
CA VAL A 310 24.78 24.68 4.92
C VAL A 310 24.32 24.60 6.37
N SER A 311 23.06 24.95 6.60
CA SER A 311 22.36 24.79 7.87
C SER A 311 20.93 24.37 7.59
N PHE A 312 20.27 23.75 8.57
CA PHE A 312 18.84 23.53 8.45
C PHE A 312 18.10 24.88 8.46
N ALA A 313 17.04 24.98 7.66
CA ALA A 313 16.16 26.14 7.69
C ALA A 313 15.41 26.20 9.02
N GLU A 314 15.34 27.37 9.65
CA GLU A 314 14.63 27.57 10.92
C GLU A 314 13.16 27.13 10.82
N SER A 315 12.50 27.42 9.71
CA SER A 315 11.13 26.97 9.45
C SER A 315 10.98 25.45 9.43
N TYR A 316 11.99 24.75 8.90
CA TYR A 316 12.01 23.29 8.87
C TYR A 316 12.27 22.71 10.26
N GLN A 317 13.30 23.20 10.96
CA GLN A 317 13.63 22.76 12.32
C GLN A 317 12.45 22.95 13.28
N ASN A 318 11.75 24.09 13.20
CA ASN A 318 10.58 24.35 14.03
C ASN A 318 9.48 23.30 13.81
N VAL A 319 9.24 22.86 12.56
CA VAL A 319 8.27 21.80 12.28
C VAL A 319 8.70 20.47 12.89
N ILE A 320 9.99 20.13 12.78
CA ILE A 320 10.54 18.89 13.34
C ILE A 320 10.45 18.89 14.87
N GLU A 321 10.80 20.00 15.52
CA GLU A 321 10.73 20.15 16.98
C GLU A 321 9.28 20.18 17.48
N GLU A 322 8.38 20.91 16.82
CA GLU A 322 7.00 21.11 17.27
C GLU A 322 6.13 19.87 17.06
N TYR A 323 6.20 19.23 15.89
CA TYR A 323 5.26 18.17 15.51
C TYR A 323 5.79 16.76 15.68
N TYR A 324 7.10 16.58 15.67
CA TYR A 324 7.72 15.25 15.76
C TYR A 324 8.52 15.05 17.06
N GLU A 325 8.50 16.05 17.95
CA GLU A 325 9.39 16.14 19.12
C GLU A 325 10.84 15.79 18.75
N GLY A 326 11.21 16.17 17.52
CA GLY A 326 12.42 15.73 16.85
C GLY A 326 13.63 16.49 17.32
N TYR A 327 14.74 15.79 17.46
CA TYR A 327 16.02 16.37 17.81
C TYR A 327 16.80 16.78 16.55
N SER A 328 17.33 18.00 16.49
CA SER A 328 18.17 18.44 15.37
C SER A 328 19.62 18.69 15.81
N GLN A 329 20.60 18.17 15.07
CA GLN A 329 22.02 18.39 15.37
C GLN A 329 22.89 18.50 14.11
N VAL A 330 23.95 19.30 14.20
CA VAL A 330 25.03 19.35 13.19
C VAL A 330 26.23 18.54 13.69
N VAL A 331 26.77 17.70 12.83
CA VAL A 331 27.91 16.79 13.05
C VAL A 331 29.00 17.01 11.99
N ASP A 332 30.15 16.37 12.19
CA ASP A 332 31.23 16.21 11.20
C ASP A 332 31.58 14.74 11.01
N ASN A 333 32.44 14.45 10.03
CA ASN A 333 32.89 13.08 9.74
C ASN A 333 33.56 12.41 10.94
N ALA A 334 34.11 13.19 11.87
CA ALA A 334 34.81 12.69 13.04
C ALA A 334 33.86 12.23 14.16
N ASN A 335 32.66 12.81 14.30
CA ASN A 335 31.75 12.53 15.41
C ASN A 335 30.38 11.98 15.01
N ALA A 336 30.02 12.02 13.72
CA ALA A 336 28.70 11.65 13.23
C ALA A 336 28.27 10.24 13.67
N VAL A 337 29.13 9.23 13.46
CA VAL A 337 28.84 7.83 13.81
C VAL A 337 28.60 7.68 15.31
N ASP A 338 29.51 8.17 16.15
CA ASP A 338 29.40 8.07 17.61
C ASP A 338 28.18 8.84 18.16
N ALA A 339 27.87 10.00 17.59
CA ALA A 339 26.74 10.82 18.02
C ALA A 339 25.39 10.18 17.69
N ILE A 340 25.23 9.71 16.45
CA ILE A 340 23.99 9.08 15.98
C ILE A 340 23.78 7.73 16.69
N ASN A 341 24.83 6.90 16.78
CA ASN A 341 24.76 5.61 17.48
C ASN A 341 24.55 5.79 19.00
N GLY A 342 25.18 6.80 19.61
CA GLY A 342 24.93 7.15 21.01
C GLY A 342 23.49 7.57 21.27
N TRP A 343 22.94 8.41 20.39
CA TRP A 343 21.54 8.87 20.48
C TRP A 343 20.55 7.72 20.35
N VAL A 344 20.67 6.87 19.32
CA VAL A 344 19.74 5.74 19.13
C VAL A 344 19.85 4.72 20.26
N ASN A 345 21.07 4.45 20.75
CA ASN A 345 21.30 3.55 21.87
C ASN A 345 20.65 4.06 23.16
N GLU A 346 20.71 5.36 23.43
CA GLU A 346 20.01 5.99 24.57
C GLU A 346 18.49 5.88 24.39
N LYS A 347 17.96 6.28 23.23
CA LYS A 347 16.51 6.30 22.97
C LYS A 347 15.87 4.91 22.94
N THR A 348 16.67 3.87 22.68
CA THR A 348 16.21 2.47 22.63
C THR A 348 16.61 1.66 23.85
N ASN A 349 17.07 2.30 24.94
CA ASN A 349 17.53 1.63 26.17
C ASN A 349 18.57 0.52 25.91
N GLY A 350 19.46 0.73 24.94
CA GLY A 350 20.52 -0.21 24.60
C GLY A 350 20.14 -1.32 23.63
N LYS A 351 18.92 -1.30 23.07
CA LYS A 351 18.43 -2.38 22.20
C LYS A 351 18.84 -2.23 20.74
N ILE A 352 19.03 -0.99 20.31
CA ILE A 352 19.57 -0.66 18.99
C ILE A 352 20.86 0.13 19.24
N PRO A 353 22.01 -0.55 19.42
CA PRO A 353 23.26 0.11 19.80
C PRO A 353 23.93 0.86 18.64
N GLU A 354 23.60 0.51 17.41
CA GLU A 354 24.20 1.05 16.20
C GLU A 354 23.13 1.20 15.12
N LEU A 355 23.08 2.37 14.50
CA LEU A 355 22.20 2.71 13.39
C LEU A 355 22.97 2.94 12.09
N ILE A 356 24.17 3.55 12.16
CA ILE A 356 25.04 3.83 11.02
C ILE A 356 26.46 3.34 11.26
N ASP A 357 27.17 2.98 10.19
CA ASP A 357 28.56 2.51 10.22
C ASP A 357 29.55 3.50 9.55
N ASN A 358 29.04 4.53 8.87
CA ASN A 358 29.83 5.53 8.17
C ASN A 358 29.16 6.92 8.23
N SER A 359 29.92 7.96 7.89
CA SER A 359 29.49 9.35 7.94
C SER A 359 29.22 9.98 6.56
N GLU A 360 29.11 9.17 5.50
CA GLU A 360 28.98 9.62 4.10
C GLU A 360 27.55 10.06 3.76
N PHE A 361 27.06 11.10 4.43
CA PHE A 361 25.74 11.68 4.22
C PHE A 361 25.81 13.20 4.33
N LEU A 362 24.98 13.94 3.59
CA LEU A 362 24.75 15.37 3.84
C LEU A 362 23.78 15.54 5.01
N ALA A 363 22.61 14.91 4.91
CA ALA A 363 21.63 14.88 5.99
C ALA A 363 21.13 13.46 6.24
N PHE A 364 20.86 13.16 7.50
CA PHE A 364 20.39 11.86 7.96
C PHE A 364 19.16 12.03 8.81
N LEU A 365 18.07 11.37 8.43
CA LEU A 365 16.84 11.31 9.20
C LEU A 365 16.83 9.97 9.93
N ALA A 366 16.84 10.03 11.26
CA ALA A 366 16.79 8.84 12.09
C ALA A 366 15.45 8.77 12.80
N ASN A 367 14.82 7.60 12.72
CA ASN A 367 13.69 7.30 13.58
C ASN A 367 13.90 5.96 14.26
N ALA A 368 13.75 5.98 15.59
CA ALA A 368 13.92 4.81 16.42
C ALA A 368 12.65 4.65 17.24
N ILE A 369 12.09 3.44 17.21
CA ILE A 369 10.88 3.11 17.95
C ILE A 369 11.14 1.92 18.85
N TYR A 370 10.72 2.05 20.10
CA TYR A 370 10.87 1.02 21.11
C TYR A 370 9.52 0.78 21.77
N PHE A 371 9.07 -0.48 21.77
CA PHE A 371 7.83 -0.89 22.41
C PHE A 371 8.08 -1.85 23.56
N LYS A 372 7.42 -1.59 24.67
CA LYS A 372 7.33 -2.47 25.82
C LYS A 372 5.92 -2.44 26.37
N GLY A 373 5.29 -3.60 26.54
CA GLY A 373 3.93 -3.70 27.06
C GLY A 373 3.70 -5.00 27.82
N ASP A 374 3.12 -4.91 29.01
CA ASP A 374 2.72 -6.09 29.77
C ASP A 374 1.40 -6.66 29.23
N TRP A 375 1.27 -7.98 29.11
CA TRP A 375 -0.01 -8.61 28.79
C TRP A 375 -1.08 -8.22 29.82
N ALA A 376 -2.32 -8.01 29.37
CA ALA A 376 -3.45 -7.85 30.28
C ALA A 376 -3.67 -9.11 31.12
N VAL A 377 -3.43 -10.28 30.52
CA VAL A 377 -3.42 -11.59 31.17
C VAL A 377 -2.11 -12.28 30.81
N GLN A 378 -1.20 -12.34 31.78
CA GLN A 378 0.11 -12.98 31.62
C GLN A 378 -0.03 -14.51 31.55
N PHE A 379 0.91 -15.14 30.85
CA PHE A 379 1.04 -16.59 30.85
C PHE A 379 1.66 -17.06 32.17
N ASP A 380 1.26 -18.25 32.64
CA ASP A 380 1.92 -18.88 33.77
C ASP A 380 3.19 -19.56 33.27
N GLU A 381 4.36 -19.12 33.75
CA GLU A 381 5.67 -19.70 33.39
C GLU A 381 5.73 -21.21 33.65
N MET A 382 4.95 -21.73 34.62
CA MET A 382 4.90 -23.17 34.89
C MET A 382 4.17 -23.96 33.79
N LEU A 383 3.43 -23.29 32.92
CA LEU A 383 2.76 -23.86 31.75
C LEU A 383 3.56 -23.67 30.46
N THR A 384 4.68 -22.94 30.51
CA THR A 384 5.64 -22.89 29.39
C THR A 384 6.31 -24.26 29.26
N ALA A 385 6.34 -24.82 28.05
CA ALA A 385 6.88 -26.14 27.78
C ALA A 385 7.57 -26.20 26.41
N ASP A 386 8.52 -27.13 26.25
CA ASP A 386 9.10 -27.42 24.94
C ASP A 386 8.04 -27.97 23.98
N ASP A 387 7.97 -27.40 22.78
CA ASP A 387 7.19 -27.91 21.66
C ASP A 387 7.94 -27.65 20.34
N THR A 388 7.44 -28.24 19.26
CA THR A 388 8.08 -28.17 17.94
C THR A 388 7.52 -26.99 17.13
N PHE A 389 8.41 -26.18 16.57
CA PHE A 389 8.10 -25.19 15.55
C PHE A 389 8.64 -25.68 14.21
N THR A 390 7.82 -25.64 13.16
CA THR A 390 8.20 -26.01 11.80
C THR A 390 8.40 -24.76 10.97
N ASP A 391 9.64 -24.47 10.56
CA ASP A 391 9.96 -23.26 9.80
C ASP A 391 9.50 -23.33 8.33
N ARG A 392 9.69 -22.23 7.59
CA ARG A 392 9.32 -22.13 6.17
C ARG A 392 10.08 -23.12 5.26
N ASN A 393 11.21 -23.64 5.70
CA ASN A 393 11.99 -24.67 5.03
C ASN A 393 11.57 -26.11 5.43
N ASN A 394 10.53 -26.24 6.25
CA ASN A 394 10.11 -27.49 6.91
C ASN A 394 11.15 -28.07 7.88
N THR A 395 12.01 -27.21 8.44
CA THR A 395 12.91 -27.57 9.55
C THR A 395 12.13 -27.55 10.85
N GLU A 396 12.18 -28.66 11.58
CA GLU A 396 11.61 -28.75 12.92
C GLU A 396 12.65 -28.33 13.98
N SER A 397 12.28 -27.35 14.81
CA SER A 397 13.09 -26.84 15.91
C SER A 397 12.31 -26.91 17.22
N GLN A 398 12.99 -27.24 18.32
CA GLN A 398 12.38 -27.20 19.65
C GLN A 398 12.43 -25.77 20.20
N MET A 399 11.28 -25.26 20.65
CA MET A 399 11.15 -23.94 21.25
C MET A 399 10.30 -24.00 22.52
N GLN A 400 10.45 -23.00 23.37
CA GLN A 400 9.59 -22.83 24.54
C GLN A 400 8.27 -22.20 24.12
N PHE A 401 7.17 -22.93 24.24
CA PHE A 401 5.82 -22.45 23.97
C PHE A 401 5.12 -22.08 25.26
N MET A 402 4.59 -20.86 25.30
CA MET A 402 3.74 -20.34 26.37
C MET A 402 2.32 -20.82 26.14
N ASN A 403 1.69 -21.39 27.17
CA ASN A 403 0.39 -22.03 27.05
C ASN A 403 -0.64 -21.41 27.99
N GLN A 404 -1.85 -21.18 27.48
CA GLN A 404 -2.99 -20.82 28.32
C GLN A 404 -4.31 -21.26 27.69
N THR A 405 -5.36 -21.39 28.49
CA THR A 405 -6.71 -21.66 27.98
C THR A 405 -7.68 -20.68 28.60
N GLY A 406 -8.41 -19.95 27.76
CA GLY A 406 -9.24 -18.83 28.20
C GLY A 406 -10.17 -18.37 27.10
N TYR A 407 -10.86 -17.25 27.34
CA TYR A 407 -11.63 -16.57 26.30
C TYR A 407 -10.77 -15.50 25.65
N PHE A 408 -10.69 -15.53 24.33
CA PHE A 408 -9.95 -14.58 23.50
C PHE A 408 -10.83 -14.11 22.36
N GLU A 409 -10.62 -12.88 21.88
CA GLU A 409 -11.14 -12.52 20.57
C GLU A 409 -10.39 -13.34 19.52
N TYR A 410 -11.15 -14.05 18.71
CA TYR A 410 -10.65 -15.03 17.75
C TYR A 410 -11.39 -14.93 16.42
N PHE A 411 -10.67 -15.13 15.33
CA PHE A 411 -11.21 -15.21 13.98
C PHE A 411 -10.66 -16.44 13.26
N GLU A 412 -11.49 -17.06 12.42
CA GLU A 412 -11.07 -18.15 11.55
C GLU A 412 -11.93 -18.20 10.29
N GLU A 413 -11.28 -18.17 9.13
CA GLU A 413 -11.92 -18.27 7.83
C GLU A 413 -10.87 -18.66 6.78
N ASN A 414 -11.22 -19.57 5.84
CA ASN A 414 -10.39 -19.89 4.67
C ASN A 414 -8.90 -20.20 4.96
N GLY A 415 -8.59 -20.85 6.08
CA GLY A 415 -7.22 -21.21 6.46
C GLY A 415 -6.46 -20.12 7.24
N LEU A 416 -7.02 -18.92 7.39
CA LEU A 416 -6.55 -17.92 8.34
C LEU A 416 -7.10 -18.24 9.74
N GLN A 417 -6.23 -18.32 10.74
CA GLN A 417 -6.61 -18.23 12.15
C GLN A 417 -5.98 -16.97 12.74
N MET A 418 -6.71 -16.22 13.56
CA MET A 418 -6.19 -15.02 14.22
C MET A 418 -6.65 -14.94 15.67
N VAL A 419 -5.75 -14.56 16.57
CA VAL A 419 -6.03 -14.36 17.99
C VAL A 419 -5.54 -12.99 18.45
N LYS A 420 -6.30 -12.36 19.35
CA LYS A 420 -5.96 -11.08 19.97
C LYS A 420 -5.44 -11.29 21.39
N LEU A 421 -4.30 -10.69 21.71
CA LEU A 421 -3.69 -10.61 23.03
C LEU A 421 -3.64 -9.14 23.48
N PRO A 422 -4.58 -8.69 24.34
CA PRO A 422 -4.59 -7.33 24.83
C PRO A 422 -3.41 -7.05 25.78
N TYR A 423 -2.85 -5.85 25.72
CA TYR A 423 -1.93 -5.34 26.74
C TYR A 423 -2.70 -4.69 27.90
N LYS A 424 -1.99 -4.51 29.02
CA LYS A 424 -2.55 -4.04 30.29
C LYS A 424 -3.11 -2.62 30.26
N ASP A 425 -2.73 -1.81 29.27
CA ASP A 425 -3.27 -0.46 29.08
C ASP A 425 -4.72 -0.46 28.57
N GLY A 426 -5.22 -1.60 28.06
CA GLY A 426 -6.56 -1.74 27.49
C GLY A 426 -6.77 -0.98 26.17
N LYS A 427 -5.70 -0.45 25.57
CA LYS A 427 -5.73 0.33 24.32
C LYS A 427 -4.94 -0.33 23.22
N THR A 428 -3.88 -1.04 23.57
CA THR A 428 -3.03 -1.73 22.60
C THR A 428 -3.21 -3.24 22.70
N SER A 429 -3.04 -3.93 21.57
CA SER A 429 -3.08 -5.39 21.53
C SER A 429 -2.09 -5.93 20.51
N MET A 430 -1.55 -7.12 20.78
CA MET A 430 -0.90 -7.94 19.77
C MET A 430 -1.95 -8.83 19.10
N TYR A 431 -1.90 -8.94 17.78
CA TYR A 431 -2.65 -9.92 17.01
C TYR A 431 -1.67 -10.88 16.37
N ILE A 432 -1.95 -12.17 16.43
CA ILE A 432 -1.15 -13.22 15.80
C ILE A 432 -2.04 -13.93 14.79
N ALA A 433 -1.58 -14.02 13.55
CA ALA A 433 -2.28 -14.61 12.43
C ALA A 433 -1.47 -15.77 11.84
N LEU A 434 -2.11 -16.94 11.76
CA LEU A 434 -1.61 -18.10 11.05
C LEU A 434 -2.23 -18.11 9.67
N THR A 435 -1.45 -17.77 8.64
CA THR A 435 -1.89 -17.67 7.25
C THR A 435 -0.73 -17.98 6.32
N ASP A 436 -1.03 -18.59 5.17
CA ASP A 436 -0.04 -18.77 4.10
C ASP A 436 -0.01 -17.56 3.14
N ASP A 437 -0.99 -16.64 3.28
CA ASP A 437 -1.12 -15.43 2.47
C ASP A 437 -0.71 -14.19 3.28
N ARG A 438 0.43 -13.60 2.90
CA ARG A 438 1.01 -12.37 3.48
C ARG A 438 0.33 -11.09 2.97
N GLN A 439 -0.55 -11.20 1.99
CA GLN A 439 -1.27 -10.06 1.39
C GLN A 439 -2.64 -9.83 2.04
N ILE A 440 -3.04 -10.67 2.99
CA ILE A 440 -4.29 -10.45 3.72
C ILE A 440 -4.17 -9.18 4.55
N ASP A 441 -5.10 -8.25 4.34
CA ASP A 441 -5.32 -7.12 5.23
C ASP A 441 -5.92 -7.61 6.55
N LEU A 442 -5.03 -7.83 7.53
CA LEU A 442 -5.42 -8.28 8.87
C LEU A 442 -6.29 -7.24 9.59
N THR A 443 -6.23 -5.96 9.22
CA THR A 443 -6.97 -4.90 9.92
C THR A 443 -8.47 -5.00 9.69
N GLN A 444 -8.90 -5.42 8.50
CA GLN A 444 -10.32 -5.70 8.21
C GLN A 444 -10.85 -6.82 9.10
N LYS A 445 -10.03 -7.86 9.29
CA LYS A 445 -10.39 -9.06 10.07
C LYS A 445 -10.48 -8.81 11.58
N VAL A 446 -9.83 -7.75 12.09
CA VAL A 446 -9.97 -7.34 13.51
C VAL A 446 -11.44 -7.07 13.87
N THR A 447 -12.22 -6.50 12.95
CA THR A 447 -13.62 -6.14 13.22
C THR A 447 -14.58 -7.34 13.20
N GLU A 448 -14.12 -8.47 12.63
CA GLU A 448 -14.88 -9.71 12.50
C GLU A 448 -14.60 -10.71 13.62
N MET A 449 -13.63 -10.41 14.50
CA MET A 449 -13.28 -11.28 15.61
C MET A 449 -14.42 -11.40 16.62
N ALA A 450 -14.52 -12.55 17.27
CA ALA A 450 -15.48 -12.78 18.33
C ALA A 450 -14.85 -13.54 19.49
N SER A 451 -15.33 -13.25 20.70
CA SER A 451 -14.93 -13.98 21.91
C SER A 451 -15.21 -15.49 21.77
N LYS A 452 -14.14 -16.29 21.78
CA LYS A 452 -14.19 -17.75 21.79
C LYS A 452 -13.29 -18.31 22.90
N ARG A 453 -13.63 -19.50 23.37
CA ARG A 453 -12.76 -20.25 24.27
C ARG A 453 -11.64 -20.89 23.44
N VAL A 454 -10.40 -20.47 23.67
CA VAL A 454 -9.22 -20.90 22.90
C VAL A 454 -8.21 -21.57 23.83
N GLN A 455 -7.66 -22.70 23.39
CA GLN A 455 -6.43 -23.28 23.89
C GLN A 455 -5.29 -22.69 23.07
N LEU A 456 -4.58 -21.74 23.68
CA LEU A 456 -3.58 -20.90 23.04
C LEU A 456 -2.18 -21.41 23.34
N SER A 457 -1.37 -21.56 22.30
CA SER A 457 0.04 -21.94 22.39
C SER A 457 0.87 -21.09 21.42
N ILE A 458 1.79 -20.28 21.96
CA ILE A 458 2.61 -19.32 21.20
C ILE A 458 4.07 -19.48 21.63
N PRO A 459 5.05 -19.54 20.71
CA PRO A 459 6.45 -19.61 21.09
C PRO A 459 6.91 -18.32 21.76
N LYS A 460 7.87 -18.41 22.67
CA LYS A 460 8.71 -17.26 23.03
C LYS A 460 9.59 -16.93 21.84
N PHE A 461 9.70 -15.65 21.49
CA PHE A 461 10.55 -15.25 20.37
C PHE A 461 11.16 -13.87 20.59
N GLU A 462 12.38 -13.72 20.05
CA GLU A 462 13.08 -12.45 19.94
C GLU A 462 13.38 -12.22 18.46
N VAL A 463 13.13 -11.01 17.97
CA VAL A 463 13.48 -10.62 16.59
C VAL A 463 14.21 -9.28 16.64
N LYS A 464 15.43 -9.28 16.10
CA LYS A 464 16.21 -8.10 15.76
C LYS A 464 16.19 -7.96 14.25
N PHE A 465 15.70 -6.84 13.74
CA PHE A 465 15.63 -6.63 12.31
C PHE A 465 16.21 -5.30 11.91
N GLU A 466 16.94 -5.33 10.80
CA GLU A 466 17.56 -4.17 10.16
C GLU A 466 17.33 -4.29 8.66
N VAL A 467 16.88 -3.20 8.05
CA VAL A 467 16.62 -3.11 6.63
C VAL A 467 16.94 -1.71 6.11
N GLU A 468 17.52 -1.66 4.92
CA GLU A 468 17.62 -0.45 4.11
C GLU A 468 16.38 -0.42 3.21
N LEU A 469 15.54 0.60 3.37
CA LEU A 469 14.21 0.69 2.77
C LEU A 469 14.20 1.40 1.42
N SER A 470 15.30 1.97 0.94
CA SER A 470 15.28 2.86 -0.23
C SER A 470 14.74 2.16 -1.47
N ASP A 471 15.17 0.92 -1.74
CA ASP A 471 14.68 0.17 -2.91
C ASP A 471 13.20 -0.18 -2.79
N MET A 472 12.73 -0.55 -1.60
CA MET A 472 11.31 -0.81 -1.34
C MET A 472 10.48 0.46 -1.51
N LEU A 473 10.94 1.59 -1.01
CA LEU A 473 10.24 2.87 -1.11
C LEU A 473 10.19 3.39 -2.56
N LYS A 474 11.23 3.14 -3.36
CA LYS A 474 11.22 3.40 -4.81
C LYS A 474 10.16 2.55 -5.51
N GLU A 475 10.08 1.26 -5.17
CA GLU A 475 9.07 0.35 -5.71
C GLU A 475 7.64 0.76 -5.32
N MET A 476 7.48 1.32 -4.12
CA MET A 476 6.20 1.87 -3.63
C MET A 476 5.82 3.24 -4.23
N GLY A 477 6.72 3.88 -4.99
CA GLY A 477 6.42 5.12 -5.73
C GLY A 477 7.21 6.36 -5.31
N ILE A 478 8.07 6.28 -4.30
CA ILE A 478 8.97 7.37 -3.88
C ILE A 478 10.27 7.24 -4.68
N VAL A 479 10.30 7.72 -5.92
CA VAL A 479 11.45 7.54 -6.82
C VAL A 479 12.34 8.78 -6.86
N THR A 480 11.74 9.95 -7.07
CA THR A 480 12.41 11.23 -7.23
C THR A 480 13.22 11.60 -5.99
N ALA A 481 12.75 11.28 -4.79
CA ALA A 481 13.45 11.58 -3.53
C ALA A 481 14.85 10.94 -3.42
N PHE A 482 15.11 9.86 -4.18
CA PHE A 482 16.40 9.14 -4.17
C PHE A 482 17.29 9.48 -5.39
N LYS A 483 16.88 10.42 -6.24
CA LYS A 483 17.66 10.84 -7.42
C LYS A 483 18.43 12.11 -7.14
N GLU A 484 19.76 12.01 -7.16
CA GLU A 484 20.69 13.11 -6.91
C GLU A 484 20.34 14.42 -7.64
N TYR A 485 19.98 14.34 -8.92
CA TYR A 485 19.70 15.53 -9.74
C TYR A 485 18.24 15.97 -9.78
N ASP A 486 17.30 15.13 -9.35
CA ASP A 486 15.86 15.41 -9.49
C ASP A 486 15.17 15.68 -8.13
N ALA A 487 15.73 15.19 -7.03
CA ALA A 487 15.18 15.38 -5.70
C ALA A 487 15.17 16.86 -5.29
N ASP A 488 14.03 17.33 -4.77
CA ASP A 488 13.92 18.69 -4.23
C ASP A 488 13.59 18.63 -2.74
N LEU A 489 14.65 18.48 -1.92
CA LEU A 489 14.62 18.60 -0.46
C LEU A 489 15.27 19.91 0.02
N LYS A 490 15.38 20.91 -0.85
CA LYS A 490 16.07 22.18 -0.53
C LYS A 490 15.34 22.96 0.57
N GLY A 491 14.04 22.72 0.77
CA GLY A 491 13.26 23.33 1.84
C GLY A 491 13.76 22.95 3.25
N MET A 492 14.55 21.89 3.38
CA MET A 492 15.21 21.53 4.63
C MET A 492 16.34 22.49 5.03
N PHE A 493 16.92 23.22 4.09
CA PHE A 493 18.19 23.92 4.29
C PHE A 493 18.12 25.41 3.92
N THR A 494 19.07 26.17 4.44
CA THR A 494 19.42 27.52 3.97
C THR A 494 20.74 27.50 3.22
N GLU A 495 20.91 28.44 2.29
CA GLU A 495 22.17 28.62 1.54
C GLU A 495 22.60 27.35 0.79
N ILE A 496 21.63 26.61 0.23
CA ILE A 496 21.88 25.51 -0.70
C ILE A 496 21.28 25.84 -2.07
N SER A 497 22.10 25.74 -3.11
CA SER A 497 21.66 25.97 -4.50
C SER A 497 21.49 24.67 -5.29
N GLU A 498 22.14 23.60 -4.85
CA GLU A 498 22.08 22.28 -5.45
C GLU A 498 20.87 21.48 -4.94
N ASN A 499 20.45 20.50 -5.72
CA ASN A 499 19.40 19.57 -5.31
C ASN A 499 19.94 18.63 -4.22
N THR A 500 19.08 18.30 -3.27
CA THR A 500 19.37 17.40 -2.15
C THR A 500 18.45 16.20 -2.20
N PHE A 501 19.01 15.02 -1.92
CA PHE A 501 18.33 13.73 -2.06
C PHE A 501 18.49 12.87 -0.80
N ILE A 502 17.61 11.89 -0.64
CA ILE A 502 17.72 10.87 0.40
C ILE A 502 18.74 9.84 -0.06
N SER A 503 19.84 9.69 0.68
CA SER A 503 20.88 8.71 0.34
C SER A 503 20.51 7.28 0.74
N SER A 504 19.89 7.13 1.92
CA SER A 504 19.47 5.84 2.47
C SER A 504 18.39 6.04 3.54
N VAL A 505 17.49 5.08 3.69
CA VAL A 505 16.50 5.01 4.77
C VAL A 505 16.74 3.71 5.53
N VAL A 506 17.43 3.81 6.66
CA VAL A 506 17.73 2.64 7.50
C VAL A 506 16.67 2.52 8.59
N HIS A 507 16.03 1.35 8.66
CA HIS A 507 15.03 1.03 9.67
C HIS A 507 15.51 -0.15 10.53
N LYS A 508 15.55 0.05 11.85
CA LYS A 508 15.93 -0.98 12.81
C LYS A 508 14.84 -1.16 13.85
N THR A 509 14.54 -2.41 14.17
CA THR A 509 13.53 -2.78 15.17
C THR A 509 14.01 -3.91 16.06
N PHE A 510 13.38 -3.99 17.22
CA PHE A 510 13.59 -5.03 18.20
C PHE A 510 12.26 -5.40 18.85
N ILE A 511 12.00 -6.70 18.95
CA ILE A 511 10.91 -7.25 19.77
C ILE A 511 11.38 -8.47 20.53
N ASN A 512 10.88 -8.60 21.76
CA ASN A 512 11.02 -9.80 22.58
C ASN A 512 9.67 -10.11 23.22
N VAL A 513 9.17 -11.32 22.99
CA VAL A 513 7.87 -11.81 23.46
C VAL A 513 8.07 -12.94 24.48
N ASP A 514 7.53 -12.74 25.67
CA ASP A 514 7.61 -13.66 26.80
C ASP A 514 6.28 -13.76 27.57
N GLU A 515 6.30 -14.50 28.69
CA GLU A 515 5.12 -14.81 29.49
C GLU A 515 4.47 -13.57 30.10
N PHE A 516 5.24 -12.50 30.28
CA PHE A 516 4.81 -11.27 30.95
C PHE A 516 4.29 -10.23 29.95
N GLY A 517 4.82 -10.22 28.74
CA GLY A 517 4.48 -9.21 27.75
C GLY A 517 5.36 -9.20 26.52
N THR A 518 5.46 -8.01 25.96
CA THR A 518 6.52 -7.61 25.03
C THR A 518 7.52 -6.76 25.80
N GLU A 519 8.71 -7.34 25.98
CA GLU A 519 9.85 -6.96 26.80
C GLU A 519 9.63 -6.60 28.30
N ALA A 520 9.65 -7.60 29.19
CA ALA A 520 9.47 -7.45 30.64
C ALA A 520 10.66 -7.97 31.49
N ALA A 521 10.66 -7.59 32.78
CA ALA A 521 11.44 -8.24 33.85
C ALA A 521 10.71 -8.15 35.20
N ALA A 522 10.56 -9.32 35.84
CA ALA A 522 10.17 -9.63 37.23
C ALA A 522 8.68 -9.83 37.61
N VAL A 523 8.55 -10.80 38.55
CA VAL A 523 7.46 -11.75 38.87
C VAL A 523 6.49 -11.27 39.94
N THR A 524 5.19 -11.55 39.79
CA THR A 524 4.28 -11.86 40.90
C THR A 524 3.10 -12.73 40.44
N GLY A 525 3.02 -13.98 40.94
CA GLY A 525 1.93 -14.90 40.63
C GLY A 525 0.70 -14.69 41.51
N ILE A 526 -0.48 -14.63 40.89
CA ILE A 526 -1.78 -14.76 41.56
C ILE A 526 -2.61 -15.80 40.79
N SER A 527 -2.92 -16.93 41.43
CA SER A 527 -3.83 -17.94 40.90
C SER A 527 -5.28 -17.59 41.25
N VAL A 528 -6.16 -17.44 40.24
CA VAL A 528 -7.62 -17.38 40.44
C VAL A 528 -8.22 -18.71 39.96
N GLY A 529 -8.83 -19.46 40.88
CA GLY A 529 -9.54 -20.69 40.55
C GLY A 529 -10.94 -20.41 39.98
N VAL A 530 -11.30 -21.10 38.91
CA VAL A 530 -12.66 -21.14 38.37
C VAL A 530 -13.41 -22.39 38.85
N THR A 531 -14.71 -22.23 39.15
CA THR A 531 -15.56 -23.20 39.86
C THR A 531 -16.41 -24.09 38.95
N SER A 532 -16.23 -24.04 37.62
CA SER A 532 -17.01 -24.83 36.66
C SER A 532 -16.28 -25.01 35.33
N MET A 533 -16.20 -26.25 34.80
CA MET A 533 -15.67 -26.52 33.46
C MET A 533 -16.72 -26.14 32.41
N PRO A 534 -16.40 -25.27 31.43
CA PRO A 534 -17.25 -25.00 30.28
C PRO A 534 -17.53 -26.29 29.49
N THR A 535 -18.73 -26.40 28.92
CA THR A 535 -19.18 -27.58 28.14
C THR A 535 -18.63 -27.63 26.73
N ASP A 536 -18.16 -26.51 26.18
CA ASP A 536 -17.62 -26.43 24.82
C ASP A 536 -16.11 -26.70 24.82
N GLU A 537 -15.68 -27.60 23.93
CA GLU A 537 -14.26 -27.86 23.68
C GLU A 537 -13.58 -26.59 23.15
N PRO A 538 -12.40 -26.22 23.68
CA PRO A 538 -11.71 -25.02 23.25
C PRO A 538 -11.20 -25.18 21.81
N VAL A 539 -11.28 -24.11 21.02
CA VAL A 539 -10.61 -24.05 19.72
C VAL A 539 -9.10 -24.04 19.94
N VAL A 540 -8.34 -24.76 19.13
CA VAL A 540 -6.88 -24.80 19.25
C VAL A 540 -6.29 -23.71 18.35
N PHE A 541 -5.52 -22.81 18.95
CA PHE A 541 -4.63 -21.91 18.22
C PHE A 541 -3.20 -22.23 18.67
N LYS A 542 -2.40 -22.78 17.77
CA LYS A 542 -1.00 -23.16 18.02
C LYS A 542 -0.13 -22.53 16.95
N ALA A 543 0.73 -21.60 17.34
CA ALA A 543 1.65 -20.91 16.43
C ALA A 543 2.94 -21.71 16.22
N ASP A 544 2.82 -22.93 15.70
CA ASP A 544 3.91 -23.90 15.48
C ASP A 544 4.46 -23.92 14.05
N ARG A 545 4.14 -22.89 13.28
CA ARG A 545 4.55 -22.66 11.89
C ARG A 545 4.64 -21.15 11.65
N PRO A 546 5.17 -20.67 10.50
CA PRO A 546 5.28 -19.25 10.24
C PRO A 546 3.98 -18.48 10.51
N PHE A 547 4.10 -17.36 11.20
CA PHE A 547 2.97 -16.52 11.57
C PHE A 547 3.29 -15.04 11.42
N THR A 548 2.29 -14.29 11.00
CA THR A 548 2.33 -12.82 10.99
C THR A 548 1.86 -12.32 12.34
N TYR A 549 2.48 -11.27 12.85
CA TYR A 549 2.04 -10.57 14.05
C TYR A 549 1.98 -9.07 13.83
N ILE A 550 0.99 -8.43 14.44
CA ILE A 550 0.86 -6.97 14.48
C ILE A 550 0.68 -6.50 15.91
N ILE A 551 1.27 -5.35 16.25
CA ILE A 551 0.96 -4.60 17.47
C ILE A 551 0.19 -3.37 17.03
N ARG A 552 -1.02 -3.20 17.57
CA ARG A 552 -1.98 -2.19 17.11
C ARG A 552 -2.51 -1.39 18.28
N ASP A 553 -2.70 -0.09 18.06
CA ASP A 553 -3.56 0.74 18.90
C ASP A 553 -5.01 0.56 18.45
N ASP A 554 -5.81 -0.07 19.31
CA ASP A 554 -7.21 -0.36 19.04
C ASP A 554 -8.13 0.85 19.17
N VAL A 555 -7.66 1.95 19.76
CA VAL A 555 -8.41 3.21 19.88
C VAL A 555 -8.28 4.02 18.59
N ASN A 556 -7.05 4.20 18.12
CA ASN A 556 -6.77 5.00 16.92
C ASN A 556 -6.74 4.17 15.63
N ASN A 557 -6.86 2.85 15.73
CA ASN A 557 -6.77 1.90 14.61
C ASN A 557 -5.40 1.89 13.91
N GLU A 558 -4.33 2.31 14.61
CA GLU A 558 -2.99 2.43 14.05
C GLU A 558 -2.15 1.16 14.24
N ILE A 559 -1.46 0.72 13.19
CA ILE A 559 -0.48 -0.35 13.28
C ILE A 559 0.85 0.24 13.74
N LEU A 560 1.22 -0.07 14.99
CA LEU A 560 2.49 0.34 15.57
C LEU A 560 3.63 -0.50 15.01
N PHE A 561 3.40 -1.81 14.89
CA PHE A 561 4.37 -2.76 14.36
C PHE A 561 3.72 -3.88 13.59
N MET A 562 4.44 -4.41 12.60
CA MET A 562 4.08 -5.59 11.83
C MET A 562 5.34 -6.43 11.61
N GLY A 563 5.19 -7.75 11.63
CA GLY A 563 6.30 -8.66 11.42
C GLY A 563 5.85 -10.08 11.11
N GLU A 564 6.83 -10.90 10.75
CA GLU A 564 6.66 -12.34 10.53
C GLU A 564 7.74 -13.09 11.30
N PHE A 565 7.30 -14.09 12.06
CA PHE A 565 8.19 -15.07 12.68
C PHE A 565 8.08 -16.38 11.88
N ALA A 566 9.11 -16.69 11.11
CA ALA A 566 9.14 -17.80 10.17
C ALA A 566 10.26 -18.82 10.45
N PHE A 567 11.27 -18.47 11.25
CA PHE A 567 12.44 -19.28 11.52
C PHE A 567 12.74 -19.31 13.02
N ALA A 568 12.93 -20.50 13.59
CA ALA A 568 13.40 -20.64 14.95
C ALA A 568 14.90 -20.32 14.99
N GLU A 569 15.31 -19.36 15.83
CA GLU A 569 16.70 -18.92 16.02
C GLU A 569 17.30 -19.40 17.35
#